data_AF-A0A846TDG3-F1
#
_entry.id   AF-A0A846TDG3-F1
#
_cell.length_a   1.000
_cell.length_b   1.000
_cell.length_c   1.000
_cell.angle_alpha   90.00
_cell.angle_beta   90.00
_cell.angle_gamma   90.00
#
_symmetry.space_group_name_H-M   'P 1'
#
loop_
_entity.id
_entity.type
_entity.pdbx_description
1 polymer ?
#
loop_
_entity_poly.entity_id
_entity_poly.type
_entity_poly.pdbx_seq_one_letter_code
_entity_poly.pdbx_strand_id
1 'polypeptide(L)'
;MKKKVVSLSLTASLALSGLVAATGFAAPTDSASKKFTKSHGAPEFVAGKLTNPSQKPAKDVVLGYLKTSKGKYNLGTNDGFVVKSQEADKLGGDVVRLQQVYNGVPVWGATQAARVDETGVLKVLSGTVSKGLDNKLVKASNKKSQRDAISVAEGDLGFKPDYEVAPSAELVVYPGEEQAVYAYHVTLNFLSPEPGNYQYFVNAATGEIINKYNALHTAGKTNPSLSGTNTVGSGVGVLGDTKTLNTLLSSGSYYLQDNTRGNGVFTYDAKNRQRTPGSLWVDADNNLNASYDGAAVDAHYYAGLTYDYYKNTFGRNSYDNKGAALKSTVHYGRSYNNAFWNGQQMVYGDGDGTTFIPLSGGLDVVAHELTHAVTDFSSDLVYQYESGALNEAISDIFGTLAEFHDNNNPDFEIGEDIYTPNKAGDALRSMSDPAKYGDPDHYSVRYTGTSDNGGVHINSGIINKAAYLLSEGGSHYGVSVPGVGTDKMGAIFYRANTVYFTSSTNFSQARAGAVQAAKDLYGSTSAEVNAVNKAFDAVGVY
;
A
#
# COMPACT_ATOMS: atom_id res chain seq x y z
N MET A 1 41.77 -13.37 74.07
CA MET A 1 40.52 -13.53 74.85
C MET A 1 39.40 -12.79 74.14
N LYS A 2 38.25 -13.46 73.94
CA LYS A 2 36.86 -12.94 73.89
C LYS A 2 36.56 -11.74 72.97
N LYS A 3 35.68 -11.94 71.96
CA LYS A 3 34.26 -11.45 71.89
C LYS A 3 34.18 -9.92 71.67
N LYS A 4 33.29 -9.29 70.89
CA LYS A 4 31.93 -9.49 70.38
C LYS A 4 31.69 -8.33 69.38
N VAL A 5 31.01 -8.55 68.25
CA VAL A 5 29.62 -8.09 67.95
C VAL A 5 29.31 -6.61 68.27
N VAL A 6 28.89 -5.84 67.26
CA VAL A 6 27.59 -5.14 67.11
C VAL A 6 27.74 -3.90 66.20
N SER A 7 26.70 -3.74 65.41
CA SER A 7 26.32 -2.89 64.29
C SER A 7 26.10 -1.38 64.54
N LEU A 8 25.76 -0.69 63.43
CA LEU A 8 25.34 0.71 63.21
C LEU A 8 26.52 1.68 63.04
N SER A 9 26.62 2.46 61.97
CA SER A 9 25.60 3.42 61.50
C SER A 9 25.92 3.90 60.09
N LEU A 10 24.86 4.24 59.36
CA LEU A 10 24.87 4.93 58.07
C LEU A 10 25.31 6.40 58.26
N THR A 11 26.43 6.81 57.67
CA THR A 11 26.73 8.24 57.44
C THR A 11 27.54 8.43 56.17
N ALA A 12 27.11 9.44 55.40
CA ALA A 12 27.59 9.83 54.10
C ALA A 12 29.10 10.12 54.07
N SER A 13 29.76 9.68 53.00
CA SER A 13 31.10 10.13 52.61
C SER A 13 31.01 10.75 51.21
N LEU A 14 31.09 12.08 51.16
CA LEU A 14 31.71 12.76 50.02
C LEU A 14 33.21 12.44 50.06
N ALA A 15 33.79 11.96 48.95
CA ALA A 15 35.16 12.31 48.55
C ALA A 15 35.51 11.80 47.15
N LEU A 16 35.89 12.77 46.31
CA LEU A 16 37.00 12.74 45.35
C LEU A 16 36.92 11.86 44.08
N SER A 17 36.48 12.53 43.01
CA SER A 17 37.30 12.83 41.83
C SER A 17 38.25 11.74 41.29
N GLY A 18 37.79 11.08 40.22
CA GLY A 18 38.64 10.68 39.11
C GLY A 18 38.27 11.50 37.87
N LEU A 19 39.07 12.52 37.53
CA LEU A 19 39.03 13.14 36.22
C LEU A 19 39.42 12.06 35.19
N VAL A 20 38.46 11.63 34.38
CA VAL A 20 38.76 11.11 33.04
C VAL A 20 38.29 12.19 32.08
N ALA A 21 39.24 12.73 31.33
CA ALA A 21 38.99 13.74 30.32
C ALA A 21 37.90 13.25 29.37
N ALA A 22 36.74 13.92 29.40
CA ALA A 22 35.72 13.74 28.38
C ALA A 22 36.29 14.28 27.07
N THR A 23 36.86 13.41 26.25
CA THR A 23 36.90 13.64 24.82
C THR A 23 35.45 13.73 24.38
N GLY A 24 34.95 14.96 24.23
CA GLY A 24 33.63 15.22 23.68
C GLY A 24 33.57 14.60 22.30
N PHE A 25 32.94 13.42 22.20
CA PHE A 25 32.38 12.99 20.94
C PHE A 25 31.27 13.98 20.63
N ALA A 26 31.57 14.94 19.75
CA ALA A 26 30.56 15.76 19.13
C ALA A 26 29.47 14.82 18.58
N ALA A 27 28.23 15.04 18.99
CA ALA A 27 27.09 14.41 18.34
C ALA A 27 27.22 14.65 16.83
N PRO A 28 27.01 13.63 15.98
CA PRO A 28 27.10 13.82 14.55
C PRO A 28 26.17 14.96 14.16
N THR A 29 26.71 15.97 13.49
CA THR A 29 25.94 17.07 12.92
C THR A 29 24.93 16.45 11.97
N ASP A 30 23.65 16.48 12.37
CA ASP A 30 22.47 15.93 11.70
C ASP A 30 22.22 16.68 10.38
N SER A 31 23.16 16.53 9.45
CA SER A 31 23.21 17.19 8.16
C SER A 31 22.15 16.56 7.29
N ALA A 32 21.24 17.37 6.72
CA ALA A 32 20.15 16.84 5.92
C ALA A 32 20.69 15.99 4.76
N SER A 33 20.38 14.69 4.76
CA SER A 33 20.63 13.83 3.61
C SER A 33 19.61 14.19 2.54
N LYS A 34 20.11 14.73 1.42
CA LYS A 34 19.29 15.06 0.25
C LYS A 34 19.57 14.00 -0.81
N LYS A 35 18.55 13.25 -1.23
CA LYS A 35 18.62 12.53 -2.51
C LYS A 35 18.04 13.44 -3.59
N PHE A 36 18.87 13.75 -4.57
CA PHE A 36 18.49 14.45 -5.80
C PHE A 36 18.48 13.42 -6.92
N THR A 37 17.34 13.18 -7.55
CA THR A 37 17.30 12.53 -8.86
C THR A 37 17.58 13.60 -9.92
N LYS A 38 18.56 13.34 -10.78
CA LYS A 38 19.00 14.27 -11.85
C LYS A 38 17.89 14.61 -12.86
N SER A 39 16.84 13.79 -12.96
CA SER A 39 15.73 13.96 -13.92
C SER A 39 14.75 15.08 -13.54
N HIS A 40 14.47 15.30 -12.25
CA HIS A 40 13.40 16.22 -11.83
C HIS A 40 13.88 17.57 -11.29
N GLY A 41 15.17 17.80 -11.06
CA GLY A 41 15.71 19.14 -10.73
C GLY A 41 15.11 19.80 -9.47
N ALA A 42 14.43 19.04 -8.62
CA ALA A 42 13.91 19.39 -7.31
C ALA A 42 14.14 18.20 -6.36
N PRO A 43 14.28 18.42 -5.04
CA PRO A 43 14.39 17.32 -4.09
C PRO A 43 13.10 16.50 -4.04
N GLU A 44 13.22 15.17 -4.13
CA GLU A 44 12.09 14.22 -4.05
C GLU A 44 12.00 13.52 -2.68
N PHE A 45 13.13 13.48 -1.97
CA PHE A 45 13.22 12.97 -0.61
C PHE A 45 14.29 13.74 0.15
N VAL A 46 13.88 14.38 1.24
CA VAL A 46 14.76 15.15 2.12
C VAL A 46 14.53 14.71 3.54
N ALA A 47 15.60 14.28 4.22
CA ALA A 47 15.55 13.87 5.63
C ALA A 47 16.64 14.55 6.45
N GLY A 48 16.38 14.76 7.74
CA GLY A 48 17.28 15.42 8.70
C GLY A 48 16.56 16.55 9.45
N LYS A 49 17.29 17.46 10.11
CA LYS A 49 16.67 18.64 10.74
C LYS A 49 16.31 19.69 9.69
N LEU A 50 15.07 19.71 9.19
CA LEU A 50 14.67 20.62 8.09
C LEU A 50 14.14 21.97 8.59
N THR A 51 13.64 22.03 9.82
CA THR A 51 13.21 23.25 10.50
C THR A 51 13.81 23.34 11.89
N ASN A 52 13.68 24.52 12.52
CA ASN A 52 13.87 24.64 13.96
C ASN A 52 12.65 24.06 14.71
N PRO A 53 12.82 23.68 16.00
CA PRO A 53 11.70 23.28 16.85
C PRO A 53 10.58 24.31 16.86
N SER A 54 9.34 23.85 16.96
CA SER A 54 8.15 24.70 16.91
C SER A 54 7.05 24.15 17.80
N GLN A 55 6.23 25.04 18.35
CA GLN A 55 5.00 24.66 19.08
C GLN A 55 3.75 24.79 18.19
N LYS A 56 3.94 25.07 16.90
CA LYS A 56 2.84 25.13 15.93
C LYS A 56 2.34 23.72 15.60
N PRO A 57 1.06 23.57 15.21
CA PRO A 57 0.57 22.31 14.64
C PRO A 57 1.48 21.81 13.50
N ALA A 58 1.72 20.50 13.42
CA ALA A 58 2.60 19.90 12.43
C ALA A 58 2.29 20.34 10.99
N LYS A 59 1.01 20.38 10.61
CA LYS A 59 0.58 20.93 9.32
C LYS A 59 1.10 22.34 9.01
N ASP A 60 1.14 23.22 10.02
CA ASP A 60 1.57 24.61 9.84
C ASP A 60 3.10 24.71 9.75
N VAL A 61 3.83 23.81 10.43
CA VAL A 61 5.29 23.66 10.28
C VAL A 61 5.61 23.25 8.83
N VAL A 62 4.91 22.24 8.31
CA VAL A 62 5.13 21.73 6.95
C VAL A 62 4.77 22.77 5.89
N LEU A 63 3.59 23.39 5.97
CA LEU A 63 3.17 24.44 5.03
C LEU A 63 4.10 25.66 5.08
N GLY A 64 4.59 26.03 6.27
CA GLY A 64 5.58 27.09 6.44
C GLY A 64 6.92 26.77 5.77
N TYR A 65 7.42 25.54 5.92
CA TYR A 65 8.61 25.06 5.24
C TYR A 65 8.47 25.08 3.71
N LEU A 66 7.35 24.57 3.18
CA LEU A 66 7.09 24.53 1.74
C LEU A 66 6.97 25.95 1.16
N LYS A 67 6.27 26.86 1.85
CA LYS A 67 6.14 28.26 1.45
C LYS A 67 7.50 28.97 1.37
N THR A 68 8.37 28.76 2.35
CA THR A 68 9.71 29.38 2.38
C THR A 68 10.71 28.70 1.45
N SER A 69 10.46 27.44 1.08
CA SER A 69 11.35 26.65 0.24
C SER A 69 10.93 26.61 -1.24
N LYS A 70 9.90 27.35 -1.68
CA LYS A 70 9.39 27.34 -3.07
C LYS A 70 10.49 27.39 -4.13
N GLY A 71 11.49 28.25 -3.97
CA GLY A 71 12.62 28.37 -4.91
C GLY A 71 13.47 27.09 -5.02
N LYS A 72 13.61 26.30 -3.94
CA LYS A 72 14.35 25.02 -3.95
C LYS A 72 13.62 23.92 -4.74
N TYR A 73 12.30 24.04 -4.83
CA TYR A 73 11.42 23.10 -5.53
C TYR A 73 10.97 23.63 -6.91
N ASN A 74 11.49 24.79 -7.32
CA ASN A 74 11.10 25.50 -8.54
C ASN A 74 9.57 25.66 -8.68
N LEU A 75 8.95 26.08 -7.58
CA LEU A 75 7.51 26.36 -7.48
C LEU A 75 7.23 27.85 -7.64
N GLY A 76 6.19 28.14 -8.42
CA GLY A 76 5.72 29.47 -8.76
C GLY A 76 4.91 30.16 -7.66
N THR A 77 4.39 31.36 -7.97
CA THR A 77 3.52 32.10 -7.04
C THR A 77 2.17 31.40 -6.87
N ASN A 78 1.68 30.80 -7.94
CA ASN A 78 0.38 30.12 -8.04
C ASN A 78 0.38 28.70 -7.45
N ASP A 79 1.57 28.14 -7.23
CA ASP A 79 1.75 26.85 -6.56
C ASP A 79 1.44 26.95 -5.07
N GLY A 80 0.83 25.90 -4.53
CA GLY A 80 0.53 25.74 -3.12
C GLY A 80 0.34 24.28 -2.74
N PHE A 81 -0.02 24.05 -1.49
CA PHE A 81 -0.29 22.72 -0.97
C PHE A 81 -1.52 22.75 -0.08
N VAL A 82 -2.34 21.71 -0.18
CA VAL A 82 -3.48 21.47 0.70
C VAL A 82 -3.20 20.21 1.52
N VAL A 83 -3.46 20.28 2.83
CA VAL A 83 -3.31 19.13 3.72
C VAL A 83 -4.48 18.16 3.49
N LYS A 84 -4.16 16.91 3.17
CA LYS A 84 -5.12 15.83 2.97
C LYS A 84 -5.42 15.10 4.27
N SER A 85 -4.38 14.85 5.08
CA SER A 85 -4.52 14.24 6.39
C SER A 85 -3.37 14.64 7.32
N GLN A 86 -3.60 14.50 8.62
CA GLN A 86 -2.59 14.55 9.67
C GLN A 86 -2.93 13.46 10.69
N GLU A 87 -1.96 12.61 10.99
CA GLU A 87 -2.12 11.48 11.92
C GLU A 87 -0.92 11.41 12.86
N ALA A 88 -1.14 11.01 14.11
CA ALA A 88 -0.06 10.82 15.07
C ALA A 88 0.87 9.69 14.63
N ASP A 89 2.19 9.92 14.68
CA ASP A 89 3.17 8.88 14.39
C ASP A 89 3.37 7.99 15.63
N LYS A 90 3.47 6.67 15.40
CA LYS A 90 3.74 5.69 16.45
C LYS A 90 5.10 5.88 17.12
N LEU A 91 6.04 6.52 16.42
CA LEU A 91 7.35 6.90 16.97
C LEU A 91 7.39 8.34 17.52
N GLY A 92 6.23 8.94 17.80
CA GLY A 92 6.10 10.30 18.31
C GLY A 92 6.06 11.37 17.21
N GLY A 93 5.32 12.45 17.47
CA GLY A 93 5.05 13.51 16.50
C GLY A 93 3.87 13.19 15.57
N ASP A 94 3.93 13.70 14.33
CA ASP A 94 2.85 13.61 13.34
C ASP A 94 3.38 13.29 11.94
N VAL A 95 2.57 12.55 11.18
CA VAL A 95 2.67 12.39 9.73
C VAL A 95 1.62 13.29 9.07
N VAL A 96 2.05 14.12 8.12
CA VAL A 96 1.18 15.03 7.37
C VAL A 96 1.23 14.65 5.89
N ARG A 97 0.08 14.40 5.27
CA ARG A 97 -0.03 14.16 3.83
C ARG A 97 -0.61 15.38 3.12
N LEU A 98 -0.03 15.76 1.99
CA LEU A 98 -0.37 16.96 1.25
C LEU A 98 -0.58 16.66 -0.24
N GLN A 99 -1.41 17.49 -0.86
CA GLN A 99 -1.64 17.55 -2.30
C GLN A 99 -1.11 18.87 -2.82
N GLN A 100 -0.21 18.85 -3.81
CA GLN A 100 0.15 20.08 -4.54
C GLN A 100 -1.07 20.62 -5.27
N VAL A 101 -1.25 21.93 -5.24
CA VAL A 101 -2.27 22.64 -6.01
C VAL A 101 -1.64 23.77 -6.82
N TYR A 102 -2.22 24.08 -7.96
CA TYR A 102 -1.87 25.24 -8.78
C TYR A 102 -3.13 26.07 -9.04
N ASN A 103 -3.16 27.33 -8.57
CA ASN A 103 -4.37 28.16 -8.51
C ASN A 103 -5.57 27.45 -7.84
N GLY A 104 -5.28 26.68 -6.78
CA GLY A 104 -6.29 25.91 -6.03
C GLY A 104 -6.76 24.63 -6.72
N VAL A 105 -6.29 24.33 -7.93
CA VAL A 105 -6.60 23.08 -8.65
C VAL A 105 -5.56 22.01 -8.30
N PRO A 106 -5.95 20.79 -7.90
CA PRO A 106 -5.00 19.71 -7.61
C PRO A 106 -4.10 19.38 -8.80
N VAL A 107 -2.81 19.17 -8.52
CA VAL A 107 -1.84 18.70 -9.52
C VAL A 107 -1.76 17.18 -9.43
N TRP A 108 -2.17 16.49 -10.50
CA TRP A 108 -2.23 15.03 -10.54
C TRP A 108 -0.87 14.39 -10.24
N GLY A 109 -0.86 13.34 -9.41
CA GLY A 109 0.35 12.59 -9.03
C GLY A 109 1.34 13.34 -8.12
N ALA A 110 1.14 14.64 -7.86
CA ALA A 110 2.04 15.44 -7.05
C ALA A 110 1.59 15.53 -5.59
N THR A 111 1.75 14.43 -4.85
CA THR A 111 1.46 14.35 -3.41
C THR A 111 2.75 14.31 -2.58
N GLN A 112 2.65 14.71 -1.32
CA GLN A 112 3.77 14.77 -0.39
C GLN A 112 3.41 14.13 0.94
N ALA A 113 4.39 13.48 1.54
CA ALA A 113 4.33 12.99 2.91
C ALA A 113 5.43 13.67 3.73
N ALA A 114 5.07 14.14 4.92
CA ALA A 114 5.98 14.83 5.80
C ALA A 114 5.92 14.24 7.21
N ARG A 115 7.07 14.10 7.85
CA ARG A 115 7.17 13.67 9.25
C ARG A 115 7.68 14.81 10.11
N VAL A 116 6.90 15.22 11.10
CA VAL A 116 7.28 16.19 12.13
C VAL A 116 7.45 15.43 13.44
N ASP A 117 8.55 15.63 14.16
CA ASP A 117 8.77 14.98 15.45
C ASP A 117 8.02 15.69 16.60
N GLU A 118 8.06 15.08 17.79
CA GLU A 118 7.43 15.59 19.02
C GLU A 118 7.91 16.98 19.47
N THR A 119 9.07 17.44 18.98
CA THR A 119 9.61 18.79 19.25
C THR A 119 9.14 19.83 18.23
N GLY A 120 8.31 19.41 17.27
CA GLY A 120 7.81 20.23 16.17
C GLY A 120 8.86 20.51 15.10
N VAL A 121 9.90 19.68 14.99
CA VAL A 121 10.87 19.75 13.90
C VAL A 121 10.39 18.91 12.73
N LEU A 122 10.36 19.49 11.53
CA LEU A 122 10.19 18.74 10.29
C LEU A 122 11.44 17.87 10.05
N LYS A 123 11.28 16.55 10.10
CA LYS A 123 12.36 15.58 9.93
C LYS A 123 12.44 15.00 8.53
N VAL A 124 11.31 14.84 7.85
CA VAL A 124 11.25 14.27 6.50
C VAL A 124 10.23 15.02 5.67
N LEU A 125 10.57 15.29 4.40
CA LEU A 125 9.62 15.62 3.35
C LEU A 125 9.91 14.70 2.16
N SER A 126 8.91 13.95 1.75
CA SER A 126 8.94 12.95 0.67
C SER A 126 7.87 13.29 -0.36
N GLY A 127 8.16 13.04 -1.63
CA GLY A 127 7.23 13.18 -2.74
C GLY A 127 7.75 14.10 -3.84
N THR A 128 7.23 13.87 -5.05
CA THR A 128 7.60 14.65 -6.24
C THR A 128 6.65 15.84 -6.40
N VAL A 129 7.20 17.00 -6.71
CA VAL A 129 6.42 18.18 -7.10
C VAL A 129 6.42 18.35 -8.62
N SER A 130 5.34 18.88 -9.16
CA SER A 130 5.33 19.42 -10.52
C SER A 130 5.91 20.83 -10.52
N LYS A 131 7.07 21.00 -11.15
CA LYS A 131 7.83 22.25 -11.15
C LYS A 131 7.52 23.14 -12.35
N GLY A 132 7.73 24.44 -12.19
CA GLY A 132 7.70 25.41 -13.29
C GLY A 132 6.34 25.53 -13.99
N LEU A 133 5.24 25.23 -13.28
CA LEU A 133 3.89 25.24 -13.83
C LEU A 133 3.49 26.62 -14.37
N ASP A 134 3.98 27.71 -13.80
CA ASP A 134 3.77 29.07 -14.31
C ASP A 134 4.15 29.23 -15.79
N ASN A 135 5.16 28.47 -16.26
CA ASN A 135 5.64 28.51 -17.64
C ASN A 135 5.17 27.32 -18.49
N LYS A 136 4.92 26.16 -17.85
CA LYS A 136 4.56 24.91 -18.53
C LYS A 136 3.06 24.76 -18.79
N LEU A 137 2.22 25.40 -18.00
CA LEU A 137 0.77 25.20 -18.07
C LEU A 137 0.17 25.89 -19.29
N VAL A 138 -0.39 25.09 -20.19
CA VAL A 138 -1.13 25.58 -21.35
C VAL A 138 -2.40 26.28 -20.89
N LYS A 139 -2.57 27.54 -21.31
CA LYS A 139 -3.77 28.33 -20.98
C LYS A 139 -5.01 27.69 -21.63
N ALA A 140 -6.06 27.49 -20.83
CA ALA A 140 -7.36 27.03 -21.30
C ALA A 140 -8.41 28.14 -21.11
N SER A 141 -8.82 28.80 -22.19
CA SER A 141 -9.81 29.89 -22.17
C SER A 141 -11.26 29.40 -22.19
N ASN A 142 -11.52 28.23 -22.79
CA ASN A 142 -12.85 27.61 -22.88
C ASN A 142 -12.80 26.16 -22.40
N LYS A 143 -12.99 25.93 -21.10
CA LYS A 143 -13.01 24.57 -20.56
C LYS A 143 -14.35 23.90 -20.88
N LYS A 144 -14.31 22.66 -21.35
CA LYS A 144 -15.44 21.72 -21.43
C LYS A 144 -16.05 21.52 -20.04
N SER A 145 -17.28 21.03 -19.96
CA SER A 145 -17.89 20.70 -18.67
C SER A 145 -17.42 19.34 -18.15
N GLN A 146 -17.58 19.11 -16.84
CA GLN A 146 -17.38 17.78 -16.23
C GLN A 146 -18.22 16.70 -16.91
N ARG A 147 -19.47 17.03 -17.29
CA ARG A 147 -20.37 16.10 -17.99
C ARG A 147 -19.82 15.74 -19.36
N ASP A 148 -19.29 16.70 -20.11
CA ASP A 148 -18.69 16.42 -21.41
C ASP A 148 -17.49 15.47 -21.28
N ALA A 149 -16.65 15.66 -20.26
CA ALA A 149 -15.52 14.78 -20.00
C ALA A 149 -15.96 13.36 -19.61
N ILE A 150 -17.00 13.21 -18.78
CA ILE A 150 -17.61 11.91 -18.49
C ILE A 150 -18.08 11.26 -19.79
N SER A 151 -18.86 11.98 -20.61
CA SER A 151 -19.36 11.43 -21.88
C SER A 151 -18.25 11.03 -22.86
N VAL A 152 -17.12 11.74 -22.87
CA VAL A 152 -15.93 11.34 -23.65
C VAL A 152 -15.36 10.01 -23.13
N ALA A 153 -15.18 9.87 -21.81
CA ALA A 153 -14.66 8.65 -21.21
C ALA A 153 -15.62 7.45 -21.39
N GLU A 154 -16.92 7.67 -21.24
CA GLU A 154 -17.96 6.67 -21.51
C GLU A 154 -17.99 6.24 -22.98
N GLY A 155 -17.75 7.18 -23.90
CA GLY A 155 -17.64 6.89 -25.32
C GLY A 155 -16.44 6.01 -25.67
N ASP A 156 -15.30 6.21 -25.00
CA ASP A 156 -14.08 5.42 -25.23
C ASP A 156 -14.18 3.98 -24.72
N LEU A 157 -15.01 3.70 -23.70
CA LEU A 157 -15.28 2.32 -23.25
C LEU A 157 -15.86 1.44 -24.36
N GLY A 158 -16.59 2.02 -25.33
CA GLY A 158 -17.21 1.28 -26.42
C GLY A 158 -18.43 0.43 -26.01
N PHE A 159 -18.84 0.47 -24.75
CA PHE A 159 -20.04 -0.15 -24.21
C PHE A 159 -20.63 0.68 -23.07
N LYS A 160 -21.87 0.36 -22.65
CA LYS A 160 -22.52 1.02 -21.51
C LYS A 160 -22.41 0.13 -20.26
N PRO A 161 -21.59 0.50 -19.27
CA PRO A 161 -21.46 -0.28 -18.05
C PRO A 161 -22.61 -0.06 -17.07
N ASP A 162 -22.76 -1.01 -16.14
CA ASP A 162 -23.50 -0.81 -14.89
C ASP A 162 -22.52 -0.34 -13.80
N TYR A 163 -22.64 0.93 -13.43
CA TYR A 163 -21.72 1.54 -12.47
C TYR A 163 -21.98 1.10 -11.03
N GLU A 164 -20.92 0.67 -10.35
CA GLU A 164 -20.91 0.43 -8.89
C GLU A 164 -20.80 1.76 -8.12
N VAL A 165 -20.12 2.75 -8.71
CA VAL A 165 -20.06 4.14 -8.23
C VAL A 165 -20.45 5.07 -9.35
N ALA A 166 -21.33 6.03 -9.05
CA ALA A 166 -21.70 7.07 -10.02
C ALA A 166 -20.44 7.72 -10.63
N PRO A 167 -20.35 7.84 -11.97
CA PRO A 167 -19.23 8.48 -12.63
C PRO A 167 -18.93 9.85 -12.03
N SER A 168 -17.66 10.13 -11.83
CA SER A 168 -17.21 11.39 -11.26
C SER A 168 -16.12 12.02 -12.13
N ALA A 169 -16.02 13.34 -12.09
CA ALA A 169 -15.01 14.09 -12.82
C ALA A 169 -14.49 15.25 -11.98
N GLU A 170 -13.20 15.27 -11.67
CA GLU A 170 -12.54 16.36 -10.96
C GLU A 170 -11.58 17.10 -11.88
N LEU A 171 -11.58 18.44 -11.83
CA LEU A 171 -10.60 19.22 -12.57
C LEU A 171 -9.23 19.11 -11.89
N VAL A 172 -8.23 18.72 -12.65
CA VAL A 172 -6.83 18.61 -12.23
C VAL A 172 -5.90 19.36 -13.18
N VAL A 173 -4.71 19.67 -12.70
CA VAL A 173 -3.56 19.97 -13.56
C VAL A 173 -2.83 18.67 -13.81
N TYR A 174 -2.79 18.23 -15.06
CA TYR A 174 -2.06 17.04 -15.48
C TYR A 174 -0.67 17.43 -15.99
N PRO A 175 0.42 17.01 -15.31
CA PRO A 175 1.77 17.33 -15.74
C PRO A 175 2.25 16.35 -16.82
N GLY A 176 2.37 16.80 -18.07
CA GLY A 176 3.12 16.08 -19.10
C GLY A 176 4.63 16.37 -19.00
N GLU A 177 5.42 15.64 -19.80
CA GLU A 177 6.89 15.78 -19.80
C GLU A 177 7.33 17.22 -20.13
N GLU A 178 6.80 17.76 -21.23
CA GLU A 178 7.14 19.10 -21.72
C GLU A 178 6.16 20.17 -21.22
N GLN A 179 4.86 19.88 -21.25
CA GLN A 179 3.78 20.84 -20.96
C GLN A 179 2.80 20.25 -19.93
N ALA A 180 2.19 21.13 -19.14
CA ALA A 180 1.07 20.77 -18.27
C ALA A 180 -0.23 21.27 -18.88
N VAL A 181 -1.33 20.56 -18.63
CA VAL A 181 -2.67 20.95 -19.10
C VAL A 181 -3.68 20.88 -17.98
N TYR A 182 -4.75 21.66 -18.08
CA TYR A 182 -5.95 21.36 -17.30
C TYR A 182 -6.64 20.14 -17.92
N ALA A 183 -6.97 19.15 -17.09
CA ALA A 183 -7.69 17.95 -17.49
C ALA A 183 -8.78 17.62 -16.47
N TYR A 184 -9.80 16.89 -16.90
CA TYR A 184 -10.73 16.23 -15.99
C TYR A 184 -10.22 14.81 -15.72
N HIS A 185 -9.93 14.53 -14.45
CA HIS A 185 -9.74 13.17 -13.96
C HIS A 185 -11.13 12.55 -13.78
N VAL A 186 -11.47 11.59 -14.64
CA VAL A 186 -12.76 10.91 -14.67
C VAL A 186 -12.59 9.50 -14.15
N THR A 187 -13.37 9.13 -13.14
CA THR A 187 -13.38 7.77 -12.58
C THR A 187 -14.65 7.05 -13.01
N LEU A 188 -14.48 5.91 -13.69
CA LEU A 188 -15.55 5.01 -14.11
C LEU A 188 -15.35 3.65 -13.42
N ASN A 189 -16.16 3.37 -12.39
CA ASN A 189 -16.08 2.14 -11.61
C ASN A 189 -17.32 1.26 -11.86
N PHE A 190 -17.11 0.10 -12.46
CA PHE A 190 -18.14 -0.82 -12.91
C PHE A 190 -17.62 -2.26 -12.97
N LEU A 191 -18.54 -3.22 -13.01
CA LEU A 191 -18.18 -4.65 -13.08
C LEU A 191 -18.87 -5.43 -14.20
N SER A 192 -19.76 -4.76 -14.92
CA SER A 192 -20.52 -5.31 -16.05
C SER A 192 -20.40 -4.33 -17.21
N PRO A 193 -20.17 -4.80 -18.46
CA PRO A 193 -20.02 -6.19 -18.89
C PRO A 193 -18.69 -6.85 -18.50
N GLU A 194 -17.68 -6.08 -18.08
CA GLU A 194 -16.41 -6.59 -17.53
C GLU A 194 -15.95 -5.67 -16.38
N PRO A 195 -15.17 -6.17 -15.39
CA PRO A 195 -14.52 -5.34 -14.37
C PRO A 195 -13.75 -4.16 -14.93
N GLY A 196 -14.00 -2.97 -14.38
CA GLY A 196 -13.21 -1.79 -14.66
C GLY A 196 -13.30 -0.77 -13.54
N ASN A 197 -12.16 -0.24 -13.13
CA ASN A 197 -12.08 1.01 -12.37
C ASN A 197 -11.20 1.98 -13.14
N TYR A 198 -11.69 2.41 -14.29
CA TYR A 198 -10.93 3.21 -15.22
C TYR A 198 -10.76 4.65 -14.72
N GLN A 199 -9.53 5.11 -14.75
CA GLN A 199 -9.13 6.49 -14.50
C GLN A 199 -8.76 7.12 -15.85
N TYR A 200 -9.58 8.07 -16.32
CA TYR A 200 -9.37 8.81 -17.55
C TYR A 200 -8.89 10.22 -17.25
N PHE A 201 -8.02 10.75 -18.10
CA PHE A 201 -7.62 12.15 -18.10
C PHE A 201 -8.07 12.75 -19.42
N VAL A 202 -9.09 13.60 -19.36
CA VAL A 202 -9.65 14.27 -20.54
C VAL A 202 -9.22 15.73 -20.54
N ASN A 203 -8.49 16.16 -21.56
CA ASN A 203 -8.04 17.54 -21.70
C ASN A 203 -9.22 18.51 -21.60
N ALA A 204 -9.18 19.42 -20.64
CA ALA A 204 -10.31 20.28 -20.32
C ALA A 204 -10.61 21.28 -21.43
N ALA A 205 -9.65 21.63 -22.30
CA ALA A 205 -9.87 22.55 -23.41
C ALA A 205 -10.35 21.82 -24.68
N THR A 206 -9.70 20.70 -25.03
CA THR A 206 -9.93 20.02 -26.31
C THR A 206 -10.97 18.89 -26.21
N GLY A 207 -11.11 18.27 -25.05
CA GLY A 207 -11.89 17.04 -24.87
C GLY A 207 -11.15 15.77 -25.27
N GLU A 208 -9.86 15.85 -25.58
CA GLU A 208 -9.03 14.70 -25.95
C GLU A 208 -8.66 13.86 -24.71
N ILE A 209 -8.69 12.52 -24.84
CA ILE A 209 -8.18 11.62 -23.80
C ILE A 209 -6.64 11.64 -23.86
N ILE A 210 -6.00 12.21 -22.85
CA ILE A 210 -4.54 12.35 -22.79
C ILE A 210 -3.85 11.20 -22.04
N ASN A 211 -4.57 10.52 -21.15
CA ASN A 211 -4.13 9.30 -20.49
C ASN A 211 -5.35 8.51 -20.02
N LYS A 212 -5.21 7.20 -19.93
CA LYS A 212 -6.18 6.32 -19.27
C LYS A 212 -5.46 5.09 -18.71
N TYR A 213 -5.94 4.59 -17.58
CA TYR A 213 -5.48 3.31 -17.04
C TYR A 213 -6.61 2.66 -16.23
N ASN A 214 -6.57 1.34 -16.10
CA ASN A 214 -7.51 0.62 -15.26
C ASN A 214 -6.93 0.48 -13.85
N ALA A 215 -7.57 1.09 -12.87
CA ALA A 215 -7.21 1.04 -11.46
C ALA A 215 -8.16 0.11 -10.68
N LEU A 216 -8.55 -1.03 -11.28
CA LEU A 216 -8.92 -2.16 -10.43
C LEU A 216 -7.79 -2.24 -9.40
N HIS A 217 -8.13 -2.41 -8.14
CA HIS A 217 -7.30 -2.26 -6.95
C HIS A 217 -7.32 -0.87 -6.23
N THR A 218 -8.37 -0.02 -6.34
CA THR A 218 -8.44 1.30 -5.61
C THR A 218 -9.73 1.65 -4.85
N ALA A 219 -9.65 1.84 -3.53
CA ALA A 219 -10.72 1.82 -2.52
C ALA A 219 -11.77 2.97 -2.45
N GLY A 220 -12.94 2.68 -1.84
CA GLY A 220 -14.16 3.48 -1.75
C GLY A 220 -15.06 3.01 -0.59
N LYS A 221 -16.10 3.80 -0.24
CA LYS A 221 -16.83 3.68 1.03
C LYS A 221 -18.34 3.45 0.85
N THR A 222 -18.82 2.24 1.11
CA THR A 222 -20.25 1.98 1.46
C THR A 222 -20.34 0.72 2.30
N ASN A 223 -21.34 0.58 3.20
CA ASN A 223 -21.62 -0.67 3.95
C ASN A 223 -23.11 -0.82 4.25
N PRO A 224 -23.75 -1.94 3.85
CA PRO A 224 -24.94 -2.45 4.50
C PRO A 224 -24.59 -3.56 5.51
N SER A 225 -25.27 -3.60 6.66
CA SER A 225 -25.14 -4.65 7.69
C SER A 225 -26.50 -5.25 8.02
N LEU A 226 -26.56 -6.56 8.23
CA LEU A 226 -27.71 -7.23 8.87
C LEU A 226 -27.54 -7.20 10.40
N SER A 227 -28.67 -7.31 11.11
CA SER A 227 -28.72 -7.46 12.58
C SER A 227 -29.05 -8.91 12.94
N GLY A 228 -28.43 -9.44 14.00
CA GLY A 228 -28.61 -10.82 14.42
C GLY A 228 -27.79 -11.16 15.67
N THR A 229 -27.61 -12.46 15.92
CA THR A 229 -26.79 -12.99 17.03
C THR A 229 -25.52 -13.61 16.48
N ASN A 230 -24.36 -13.19 17.00
CA ASN A 230 -23.07 -13.77 16.59
C ASN A 230 -23.04 -15.26 16.98
N THR A 231 -22.61 -16.09 16.05
CA THR A 231 -22.47 -17.54 16.19
C THR A 231 -21.12 -18.00 15.66
N VAL A 232 -20.80 -19.27 15.89
CA VAL A 232 -19.61 -19.91 15.34
C VAL A 232 -20.06 -21.12 14.56
N GLY A 233 -19.71 -21.16 13.27
CA GLY A 233 -19.95 -22.27 12.35
C GLY A 233 -18.67 -23.00 11.99
N SER A 234 -18.81 -23.99 11.12
CA SER A 234 -17.68 -24.74 10.54
C SER A 234 -17.85 -24.80 9.03
N GLY A 235 -16.75 -24.91 8.30
CA GLY A 235 -16.78 -25.17 6.86
C GLY A 235 -15.51 -25.85 6.36
N VAL A 236 -15.56 -26.37 5.15
CA VAL A 236 -14.41 -26.97 4.45
C VAL A 236 -13.95 -26.04 3.34
N GLY A 237 -12.68 -25.64 3.37
CA GLY A 237 -12.06 -24.77 2.39
C GLY A 237 -11.85 -25.43 1.02
N VAL A 238 -11.33 -24.65 0.07
CA VAL A 238 -11.01 -25.09 -1.31
C VAL A 238 -10.04 -26.27 -1.30
N LEU A 239 -9.06 -26.28 -0.39
CA LEU A 239 -8.04 -27.32 -0.27
C LEU A 239 -8.46 -28.50 0.64
N GLY A 240 -9.72 -28.51 1.09
CA GLY A 240 -10.29 -29.60 1.89
C GLY A 240 -10.01 -29.53 3.39
N ASP A 241 -9.39 -28.45 3.87
CA ASP A 241 -9.14 -28.22 5.29
C ASP A 241 -10.38 -27.65 6.00
N THR A 242 -10.57 -28.01 7.28
CA THR A 242 -11.76 -27.59 8.05
C THR A 242 -11.45 -26.33 8.85
N LYS A 243 -12.30 -25.31 8.71
CA LYS A 243 -12.15 -23.99 9.32
C LYS A 243 -13.31 -23.65 10.24
N THR A 244 -13.00 -22.93 11.32
CA THR A 244 -14.01 -22.36 12.21
C THR A 244 -14.35 -20.94 11.76
N LEU A 245 -15.64 -20.65 11.60
CA LEU A 245 -16.13 -19.41 11.00
C LEU A 245 -16.96 -18.61 12.00
N ASN A 246 -16.61 -17.34 12.19
CA ASN A 246 -17.51 -16.40 12.87
C ASN A 246 -18.68 -16.09 11.92
N THR A 247 -19.90 -16.24 12.40
CA THR A 247 -21.11 -16.08 11.58
C THR A 247 -22.16 -15.26 12.32
N LEU A 248 -23.24 -14.91 11.62
CA LEU A 248 -24.39 -14.23 12.18
C LEU A 248 -25.66 -15.06 11.98
N LEU A 249 -26.31 -15.48 13.06
CA LEU A 249 -27.67 -16.00 13.00
C LEU A 249 -28.67 -14.84 12.91
N SER A 250 -29.41 -14.75 11.80
CA SER A 250 -30.47 -13.77 11.61
C SER A 250 -31.68 -14.43 10.95
N SER A 251 -32.86 -14.22 11.54
CA SER A 251 -34.13 -14.77 11.04
C SER A 251 -34.14 -16.28 10.75
N GLY A 252 -33.40 -17.06 11.53
CA GLY A 252 -33.35 -18.52 11.38
C GLY A 252 -32.38 -19.02 10.31
N SER A 253 -31.53 -18.16 9.76
CA SER A 253 -30.45 -18.54 8.84
C SER A 253 -29.11 -17.96 9.29
N TYR A 254 -28.03 -18.63 8.92
CA TYR A 254 -26.66 -18.24 9.25
C TYR A 254 -26.05 -17.49 8.08
N TYR A 255 -25.41 -16.37 8.35
CA TYR A 255 -24.76 -15.55 7.32
C TYR A 255 -23.26 -15.52 7.57
N LEU A 256 -22.47 -15.49 6.48
CA LEU A 256 -21.03 -15.19 6.55
C LEU A 256 -20.83 -13.70 6.80
N GLN A 257 -21.16 -13.31 8.02
CA GLN A 257 -20.95 -11.99 8.60
C GLN A 257 -20.28 -12.18 9.97
N ASP A 258 -19.04 -11.72 10.09
CA ASP A 258 -18.28 -11.72 11.33
C ASP A 258 -18.30 -10.31 11.93
N ASN A 259 -18.93 -10.12 13.08
CA ASN A 259 -18.97 -8.82 13.79
C ASN A 259 -17.88 -8.67 14.87
N THR A 260 -16.93 -9.61 14.97
CA THR A 260 -15.86 -9.59 15.98
C THR A 260 -14.66 -8.74 15.56
N ARG A 261 -14.57 -8.38 14.27
CA ARG A 261 -13.47 -7.63 13.66
C ARG A 261 -13.97 -6.33 13.02
N GLY A 262 -13.49 -5.18 13.50
CA GLY A 262 -13.83 -3.87 12.96
C GLY A 262 -15.34 -3.62 12.86
N ASN A 263 -15.77 -3.06 11.73
CA ASN A 263 -17.18 -2.93 11.35
C ASN A 263 -17.73 -4.16 10.60
N GLY A 264 -17.00 -5.26 10.63
CA GLY A 264 -17.41 -6.59 10.19
C GLY A 264 -16.66 -7.15 8.98
N VAL A 265 -16.61 -8.47 8.84
CA VAL A 265 -16.18 -9.18 7.63
C VAL A 265 -17.41 -9.81 6.99
N PHE A 266 -17.61 -9.60 5.69
CA PHE A 266 -18.81 -10.00 4.96
C PHE A 266 -18.41 -10.76 3.69
N THR A 267 -18.96 -11.96 3.50
CA THR A 267 -18.72 -12.76 2.29
C THR A 267 -20.01 -12.95 1.51
N TYR A 268 -19.93 -12.75 0.20
CA TYR A 268 -21.07 -12.74 -0.71
C TYR A 268 -20.86 -13.72 -1.87
N ASP A 269 -21.98 -14.19 -2.42
CA ASP A 269 -22.06 -15.08 -3.58
C ASP A 269 -22.52 -14.30 -4.82
N ALA A 270 -21.66 -14.24 -5.84
CA ALA A 270 -22.00 -13.66 -7.15
C ALA A 270 -22.79 -14.64 -8.04
N LYS A 271 -22.92 -15.92 -7.67
CA LYS A 271 -23.71 -16.94 -8.38
C LYS A 271 -23.29 -17.13 -9.83
N ASN A 272 -21.98 -17.14 -10.08
CA ASN A 272 -21.39 -17.24 -11.41
C ASN A 272 -21.79 -16.08 -12.36
N ARG A 273 -22.11 -14.92 -11.79
CA ARG A 273 -22.41 -13.68 -12.51
C ARG A 273 -21.32 -12.67 -12.25
N GLN A 274 -21.27 -11.62 -13.05
CA GLN A 274 -20.34 -10.51 -12.89
C GLN A 274 -20.99 -9.31 -12.19
N ARG A 275 -21.80 -9.58 -11.16
CA ARG A 275 -22.47 -8.57 -10.35
C ARG A 275 -22.01 -8.69 -8.91
N THR A 276 -21.55 -7.59 -8.33
CA THR A 276 -21.13 -7.53 -6.92
C THR A 276 -22.03 -6.59 -6.11
N PRO A 277 -21.98 -6.62 -4.77
CA PRO A 277 -21.39 -7.71 -3.97
C PRO A 277 -22.11 -9.05 -4.21
N GLY A 278 -23.28 -9.06 -4.84
CA GLY A 278 -24.08 -10.28 -5.01
C GLY A 278 -25.03 -10.47 -3.84
N SER A 279 -25.27 -11.72 -3.44
CA SER A 279 -26.10 -12.02 -2.25
C SER A 279 -25.20 -12.30 -1.06
N LEU A 280 -25.48 -11.74 0.11
CA LEU A 280 -24.74 -12.12 1.32
C LEU A 280 -24.88 -13.63 1.51
N TRP A 281 -23.76 -14.32 1.74
CA TRP A 281 -23.75 -15.77 1.84
C TRP A 281 -24.66 -16.20 2.98
N VAL A 282 -25.53 -17.15 2.72
CA VAL A 282 -26.53 -17.64 3.66
C VAL A 282 -26.51 -19.15 3.67
N ASP A 283 -26.54 -19.71 4.86
CA ASP A 283 -26.54 -21.15 5.11
C ASP A 283 -27.63 -21.53 6.13
N ALA A 284 -28.12 -22.75 6.04
CA ALA A 284 -29.29 -23.20 6.80
C ALA A 284 -28.94 -23.79 8.17
N ASP A 285 -27.76 -24.39 8.34
CA ASP A 285 -27.41 -25.19 9.52
C ASP A 285 -26.05 -24.83 10.16
N ASN A 286 -25.36 -23.84 9.60
CA ASN A 286 -24.06 -23.31 9.99
C ASN A 286 -22.88 -24.27 9.72
N ASN A 287 -23.04 -25.17 8.73
CA ASN A 287 -22.09 -26.22 8.39
C ASN A 287 -21.76 -26.22 6.88
N LEU A 288 -20.81 -25.38 6.49
CA LEU A 288 -20.45 -25.06 5.11
C LEU A 288 -19.47 -26.07 4.49
N ASN A 289 -19.92 -27.31 4.26
CA ASN A 289 -19.06 -28.41 3.78
C ASN A 289 -19.32 -28.82 2.33
N ALA A 290 -20.22 -28.15 1.61
CA ALA A 290 -20.41 -28.44 0.19
C ALA A 290 -19.21 -27.91 -0.60
N SER A 291 -18.87 -28.57 -1.71
CA SER A 291 -17.78 -28.11 -2.60
C SER A 291 -18.00 -26.68 -3.11
N TYR A 292 -19.25 -26.23 -3.22
CA TYR A 292 -19.57 -24.83 -3.59
C TYR A 292 -19.20 -23.85 -2.47
N ASP A 293 -19.23 -24.28 -1.20
CA ASP A 293 -18.98 -23.40 -0.07
C ASP A 293 -17.49 -23.05 0.09
N GLY A 294 -16.59 -23.90 -0.40
CA GLY A 294 -15.15 -23.80 -0.13
C GLY A 294 -14.55 -22.43 -0.43
N ALA A 295 -14.90 -21.83 -1.58
CA ALA A 295 -14.43 -20.50 -1.93
C ALA A 295 -14.89 -19.44 -0.90
N ALA A 296 -16.13 -19.52 -0.43
CA ALA A 296 -16.69 -18.59 0.54
C ALA A 296 -16.13 -18.80 1.95
N VAL A 297 -15.93 -20.06 2.36
CA VAL A 297 -15.27 -20.44 3.60
C VAL A 297 -13.90 -19.79 3.66
N ASP A 298 -13.09 -19.93 2.61
CA ASP A 298 -11.73 -19.40 2.57
C ASP A 298 -11.70 -17.87 2.48
N ALA A 299 -12.51 -17.28 1.60
CA ALA A 299 -12.59 -15.82 1.47
C ALA A 299 -13.02 -15.14 2.78
N HIS A 300 -13.88 -15.80 3.57
CA HIS A 300 -14.32 -15.28 4.87
C HIS A 300 -13.24 -15.45 5.94
N TYR A 301 -12.68 -16.66 6.02
CA TYR A 301 -11.68 -17.00 7.03
C TYR A 301 -10.38 -16.21 6.84
N TYR A 302 -9.84 -16.20 5.63
CA TYR A 302 -8.58 -15.53 5.31
C TYR A 302 -8.69 -14.00 5.38
N ALA A 303 -9.84 -13.39 5.02
CA ALA A 303 -10.06 -11.97 5.28
C ALA A 303 -9.98 -11.64 6.79
N GLY A 304 -10.49 -12.55 7.65
CA GLY A 304 -10.35 -12.45 9.09
C GLY A 304 -8.90 -12.59 9.57
N LEU A 305 -8.14 -13.57 9.04
CA LEU A 305 -6.72 -13.74 9.37
C LEU A 305 -5.89 -12.53 8.94
N THR A 306 -6.09 -11.99 7.74
CA THR A 306 -5.36 -10.81 7.27
C THR A 306 -5.70 -9.57 8.11
N TYR A 307 -6.96 -9.41 8.53
CA TYR A 307 -7.33 -8.38 9.50
C TYR A 307 -6.53 -8.54 10.81
N ASP A 308 -6.48 -9.76 11.34
CA ASP A 308 -5.78 -10.05 12.59
C ASP A 308 -4.28 -9.80 12.47
N TYR A 309 -3.66 -10.19 11.34
CA TYR A 309 -2.26 -9.90 11.05
C TYR A 309 -1.97 -8.39 11.12
N TYR A 310 -2.73 -7.57 10.38
CA TYR A 310 -2.57 -6.11 10.41
C TYR A 310 -2.81 -5.52 11.80
N LYS A 311 -3.80 -6.05 12.52
CA LYS A 311 -4.16 -5.58 13.86
C LYS A 311 -3.11 -5.93 14.90
N ASN A 312 -2.62 -7.17 14.90
CA ASN A 312 -1.72 -7.69 15.92
C ASN A 312 -0.29 -7.24 15.68
N THR A 313 0.18 -7.28 14.43
CA THR A 313 1.55 -6.92 14.06
C THR A 313 1.75 -5.41 14.01
N PHE A 314 0.81 -4.69 13.40
CA PHE A 314 0.96 -3.26 13.14
C PHE A 314 -0.01 -2.38 13.90
N GLY A 315 -0.89 -2.92 14.75
CA GLY A 315 -1.91 -2.13 15.44
C GLY A 315 -2.88 -1.42 14.49
N ARG A 316 -3.01 -1.86 13.23
CA ARG A 316 -3.84 -1.22 12.21
C ARG A 316 -5.27 -1.76 12.33
N ASN A 317 -6.25 -0.88 12.42
CA ASN A 317 -7.66 -1.30 12.51
C ASN A 317 -8.30 -1.36 11.10
N SER A 318 -8.27 -2.53 10.45
CA SER A 318 -8.71 -2.73 9.05
C SER A 318 -7.90 -1.92 8.02
N TYR A 319 -8.29 -1.99 6.74
CA TYR A 319 -7.57 -1.36 5.64
C TYR A 319 -7.55 0.17 5.70
N ASP A 320 -8.51 0.84 6.35
CA ASP A 320 -8.56 2.30 6.48
C ASP A 320 -8.04 2.84 7.82
N ASN A 321 -7.52 1.93 8.66
CA ASN A 321 -7.10 2.18 10.04
C ASN A 321 -8.23 2.71 10.96
N LYS A 322 -9.50 2.60 10.56
CA LYS A 322 -10.70 3.06 11.28
C LYS A 322 -11.76 1.97 11.39
N GLY A 323 -11.39 0.72 11.10
CA GLY A 323 -12.23 -0.45 11.25
C GLY A 323 -13.21 -0.62 10.09
N ALA A 324 -12.92 -0.13 8.88
CA ALA A 324 -13.77 -0.39 7.72
C ALA A 324 -14.15 -1.88 7.60
N ALA A 325 -15.38 -2.13 7.15
CA ALA A 325 -15.83 -3.49 6.93
C ALA A 325 -15.10 -4.11 5.74
N LEU A 326 -14.75 -5.39 5.88
CA LEU A 326 -14.14 -6.17 4.81
C LEU A 326 -15.25 -6.88 4.03
N LYS A 327 -15.21 -6.76 2.72
CA LYS A 327 -16.16 -7.44 1.83
C LYS A 327 -15.41 -8.32 0.85
N SER A 328 -15.91 -9.54 0.70
CA SER A 328 -15.42 -10.54 -0.24
C SER A 328 -16.58 -11.02 -1.10
N THR A 329 -16.43 -11.05 -2.42
CA THR A 329 -17.38 -11.71 -3.33
C THR A 329 -16.71 -12.91 -4.00
N VAL A 330 -17.28 -14.09 -3.87
CA VAL A 330 -16.80 -15.32 -4.54
C VAL A 330 -17.75 -15.76 -5.65
N HIS A 331 -17.36 -16.78 -6.44
CA HIS A 331 -18.08 -17.24 -7.63
C HIS A 331 -18.32 -16.11 -8.64
N TYR A 332 -17.33 -15.22 -8.79
CA TYR A 332 -17.40 -14.11 -9.72
C TYR A 332 -17.15 -14.59 -11.16
N GLY A 333 -18.12 -14.36 -12.04
CA GLY A 333 -18.05 -14.80 -13.43
C GLY A 333 -18.07 -16.32 -13.58
N ARG A 334 -17.61 -16.83 -14.73
CA ARG A 334 -17.50 -18.28 -15.01
C ARG A 334 -16.09 -18.54 -15.51
N SER A 335 -15.41 -19.51 -14.91
CA SER A 335 -14.02 -19.84 -15.27
C SER A 335 -13.10 -18.61 -15.27
N TYR A 336 -13.31 -17.71 -14.30
CA TYR A 336 -12.62 -16.44 -14.22
C TYR A 336 -11.28 -16.65 -13.50
N ASN A 337 -10.18 -16.58 -14.24
CA ASN A 337 -8.82 -16.80 -13.76
C ASN A 337 -8.21 -15.50 -13.19
N ASN A 338 -8.91 -14.83 -12.27
CA ASN A 338 -8.36 -13.68 -11.58
C ASN A 338 -9.06 -13.39 -10.25
N ALA A 339 -8.36 -12.69 -9.37
CA ALA A 339 -8.86 -12.04 -8.17
C ALA A 339 -8.52 -10.56 -8.25
N PHE A 340 -9.30 -9.71 -7.58
CA PHE A 340 -9.00 -8.29 -7.53
C PHE A 340 -9.73 -7.59 -6.37
N TRP A 341 -9.07 -6.64 -5.74
CA TRP A 341 -9.72 -5.54 -5.05
C TRP A 341 -10.39 -4.64 -6.10
N ASN A 342 -11.70 -4.42 -6.08
CA ASN A 342 -12.34 -3.56 -7.10
C ASN A 342 -12.41 -2.08 -6.69
N GLY A 343 -11.83 -1.79 -5.54
CA GLY A 343 -11.99 -0.51 -4.89
C GLY A 343 -13.10 -0.41 -3.87
N GLN A 344 -13.77 -1.49 -3.51
CA GLN A 344 -14.75 -1.49 -2.43
C GLN A 344 -14.77 -2.81 -1.69
N GLN A 345 -14.38 -3.87 -2.39
CA GLN A 345 -14.37 -5.24 -1.91
C GLN A 345 -13.34 -6.06 -2.68
N MET A 346 -12.94 -7.18 -2.08
CA MET A 346 -12.18 -8.22 -2.74
C MET A 346 -13.15 -9.09 -3.55
N VAL A 347 -12.74 -9.50 -4.74
CA VAL A 347 -13.53 -10.30 -5.68
C VAL A 347 -12.69 -11.47 -6.17
N TYR A 348 -13.25 -12.67 -6.12
CA TYR A 348 -12.55 -13.91 -6.45
C TYR A 348 -13.31 -14.68 -7.53
N GLY A 349 -12.62 -15.01 -8.61
CA GLY A 349 -13.09 -16.01 -9.56
C GLY A 349 -12.88 -17.44 -9.05
N ASP A 350 -13.57 -18.38 -9.69
CA ASP A 350 -13.45 -19.81 -9.37
C ASP A 350 -12.30 -20.50 -10.13
N GLY A 351 -11.62 -19.79 -11.02
CA GLY A 351 -10.67 -20.38 -11.95
C GLY A 351 -11.32 -21.32 -12.98
N ASP A 352 -10.55 -21.72 -13.99
CA ASP A 352 -10.98 -22.63 -15.05
C ASP A 352 -10.80 -24.13 -14.69
N GLY A 353 -10.28 -24.43 -13.50
CA GLY A 353 -9.95 -25.78 -13.02
C GLY A 353 -8.68 -26.37 -13.61
N THR A 354 -7.94 -25.62 -14.44
CA THR A 354 -6.68 -26.05 -15.09
C THR A 354 -5.53 -25.12 -14.75
N THR A 355 -5.71 -23.83 -14.98
CA THR A 355 -4.79 -22.75 -14.62
C THR A 355 -4.97 -22.36 -13.17
N PHE A 356 -6.22 -22.25 -12.71
CA PHE A 356 -6.55 -21.91 -11.33
C PHE A 356 -7.73 -22.75 -10.84
N ILE A 357 -7.70 -23.10 -9.56
CA ILE A 357 -8.90 -23.43 -8.76
C ILE A 357 -9.44 -22.13 -8.12
N PRO A 358 -10.52 -22.14 -7.29
CA PRO A 358 -11.04 -20.91 -6.72
C PRO A 358 -9.98 -20.09 -5.99
N LEU A 359 -9.82 -18.83 -6.40
CA LEU A 359 -8.65 -18.03 -6.05
C LEU A 359 -8.62 -17.57 -4.59
N SER A 360 -9.76 -17.60 -3.90
CA SER A 360 -9.79 -17.35 -2.46
C SER A 360 -9.14 -18.46 -1.62
N GLY A 361 -8.77 -19.60 -2.24
CA GLY A 361 -8.09 -20.71 -1.56
C GLY A 361 -6.65 -20.41 -1.13
N GLY A 362 -6.00 -19.38 -1.69
CA GLY A 362 -4.66 -18.93 -1.29
C GLY A 362 -4.76 -17.81 -0.25
N LEU A 363 -4.14 -17.98 0.91
CA LEU A 363 -4.10 -16.94 1.95
C LEU A 363 -3.33 -15.71 1.46
N ASP A 364 -2.19 -15.93 0.81
CA ASP A 364 -1.37 -14.89 0.21
C ASP A 364 -2.15 -14.05 -0.82
N VAL A 365 -3.01 -14.67 -1.64
CA VAL A 365 -3.89 -14.00 -2.60
C VAL A 365 -4.94 -13.16 -1.89
N VAL A 366 -5.64 -13.70 -0.88
CA VAL A 366 -6.62 -12.92 -0.10
C VAL A 366 -5.96 -11.74 0.61
N ALA A 367 -4.76 -11.95 1.17
CA ALA A 367 -3.99 -10.92 1.84
C ALA A 367 -3.40 -9.89 0.85
N HIS A 368 -2.99 -10.30 -0.34
CA HIS A 368 -2.56 -9.45 -1.45
C HIS A 368 -3.71 -8.50 -1.84
N GLU A 369 -4.91 -9.02 -2.08
CA GLU A 369 -6.06 -8.19 -2.45
C GLU A 369 -6.44 -7.19 -1.35
N LEU A 370 -6.41 -7.61 -0.08
CA LEU A 370 -6.67 -6.68 1.02
C LEU A 370 -5.56 -5.63 1.18
N THR A 371 -4.33 -5.97 0.82
CA THR A 371 -3.18 -5.05 0.92
C THR A 371 -3.26 -3.91 -0.08
N HIS A 372 -3.85 -4.11 -1.27
CA HIS A 372 -4.17 -2.99 -2.15
C HIS A 372 -5.01 -1.92 -1.45
N ALA A 373 -6.05 -2.34 -0.71
CA ALA A 373 -6.87 -1.42 0.07
C ALA A 373 -6.06 -0.70 1.17
N VAL A 374 -5.08 -1.37 1.79
CA VAL A 374 -4.16 -0.74 2.75
C VAL A 374 -3.30 0.33 2.07
N THR A 375 -2.80 0.05 0.87
CA THR A 375 -2.01 0.97 0.05
C THR A 375 -2.83 2.21 -0.35
N ASP A 376 -4.08 2.03 -0.78
CA ASP A 376 -4.99 3.12 -1.15
C ASP A 376 -5.21 4.12 0.01
N PHE A 377 -5.41 3.60 1.22
CA PHE A 377 -5.61 4.42 2.42
C PHE A 377 -4.30 4.87 3.09
N SER A 378 -3.17 4.63 2.43
CA SER A 378 -1.84 4.98 2.94
C SER A 378 -1.09 5.85 1.94
N SER A 379 -0.34 5.23 1.04
CA SER A 379 0.52 5.91 0.06
C SER A 379 -0.23 6.33 -1.20
N ASP A 380 -1.38 5.71 -1.48
CA ASP A 380 -2.21 5.96 -2.66
C ASP A 380 -1.41 5.81 -3.96
N LEU A 381 -0.56 4.77 -4.02
CA LEU A 381 0.31 4.48 -5.16
C LEU A 381 -0.50 4.32 -6.44
N VAL A 382 -0.27 5.22 -7.40
CA VAL A 382 -0.91 5.16 -8.71
C VAL A 382 -0.57 3.84 -9.37
N TYR A 383 -1.59 3.11 -9.79
CA TYR A 383 -1.50 1.77 -10.38
C TYR A 383 -1.04 1.80 -11.86
N GLN A 384 0.13 2.40 -12.09
CA GLN A 384 0.76 2.52 -13.40
C GLN A 384 2.28 2.62 -13.25
N TYR A 385 3.04 1.99 -14.15
CA TYR A 385 4.51 2.02 -14.21
C TYR A 385 5.16 1.66 -12.85
N GLU A 386 6.24 2.33 -12.43
CA GLU A 386 6.97 1.98 -11.21
C GLU A 386 6.13 2.13 -9.92
N SER A 387 5.22 3.10 -9.84
CA SER A 387 4.34 3.22 -8.67
C SER A 387 3.34 2.08 -8.60
N GLY A 388 2.84 1.61 -9.75
CA GLY A 388 1.96 0.44 -9.81
C GLY A 388 2.71 -0.86 -9.51
N ALA A 389 3.93 -1.01 -10.03
CA ALA A 389 4.78 -2.15 -9.70
C ALA A 389 5.18 -2.19 -8.21
N LEU A 390 5.34 -1.02 -7.58
CA LEU A 390 5.52 -0.93 -6.14
C LEU A 390 4.23 -1.26 -5.38
N ASN A 391 3.06 -0.92 -5.91
CA ASN A 391 1.77 -1.29 -5.34
C ASN A 391 1.63 -2.82 -5.31
N GLU A 392 1.86 -3.49 -6.45
CA GLU A 392 1.90 -4.95 -6.59
C GLU A 392 2.90 -5.59 -5.64
N ALA A 393 4.15 -5.11 -5.60
CA ALA A 393 5.16 -5.69 -4.73
C ALA A 393 4.82 -5.54 -3.24
N ILE A 394 4.19 -4.44 -2.84
CA ILE A 394 3.70 -4.27 -1.47
C ILE A 394 2.60 -5.28 -1.16
N SER A 395 1.69 -5.53 -2.10
CA SER A 395 0.66 -6.57 -1.96
C SER A 395 1.25 -7.98 -1.85
N ASP A 396 2.22 -8.34 -2.68
CA ASP A 396 2.95 -9.61 -2.58
C ASP A 396 3.68 -9.73 -1.23
N ILE A 397 4.43 -8.69 -0.81
CA ILE A 397 5.15 -8.69 0.47
C ILE A 397 4.21 -8.97 1.66
N PHE A 398 3.07 -8.29 1.75
CA PHE A 398 2.16 -8.49 2.88
C PHE A 398 1.24 -9.72 2.72
N GLY A 399 1.04 -10.20 1.48
CA GLY A 399 0.46 -11.51 1.21
C GLY A 399 1.30 -12.61 1.84
N THR A 400 2.57 -12.70 1.43
CA THR A 400 3.56 -13.61 1.99
C THR A 400 3.71 -13.45 3.50
N LEU A 401 3.81 -12.23 4.03
CA LEU A 401 3.95 -12.06 5.48
C LEU A 401 2.71 -12.49 6.29
N ALA A 402 1.50 -12.42 5.71
CA ALA A 402 0.31 -12.97 6.34
C ALA A 402 0.37 -14.50 6.39
N GLU A 403 0.88 -15.14 5.34
CA GLU A 403 1.12 -16.58 5.29
C GLU A 403 2.17 -17.03 6.31
N PHE A 404 3.32 -16.33 6.41
CA PHE A 404 4.31 -16.56 7.46
C PHE A 404 3.74 -16.37 8.87
N HIS A 405 2.78 -15.46 9.05
CA HIS A 405 2.12 -15.26 10.34
C HIS A 405 1.15 -16.39 10.68
N ASP A 406 0.41 -16.92 9.71
CA ASP A 406 -0.42 -18.12 9.90
C ASP A 406 0.43 -19.39 10.09
N ASN A 407 1.61 -19.42 9.46
CA ASN A 407 2.63 -20.45 9.56
C ASN A 407 2.13 -21.85 9.16
N ASN A 408 1.31 -21.90 8.11
CA ASN A 408 0.86 -23.13 7.47
C ASN A 408 1.49 -23.25 6.07
N ASN A 409 2.60 -23.96 5.97
CA ASN A 409 3.44 -24.08 4.76
C ASN A 409 3.89 -22.74 4.14
N PRO A 410 4.39 -21.76 4.92
CA PRO A 410 4.72 -20.47 4.37
C PRO A 410 5.93 -20.50 3.45
N ASP A 411 5.87 -19.76 2.34
CA ASP A 411 6.99 -19.59 1.43
C ASP A 411 7.05 -18.20 0.78
N PHE A 412 7.89 -18.02 -0.24
CA PHE A 412 8.12 -16.75 -0.95
C PHE A 412 7.67 -16.83 -2.42
N GLU A 413 6.82 -17.80 -2.73
CA GLU A 413 6.07 -17.87 -3.96
C GLU A 413 4.71 -17.16 -3.76
N ILE A 414 3.98 -16.95 -4.85
CA ILE A 414 2.68 -16.29 -4.83
C ILE A 414 1.67 -17.16 -5.59
N GLY A 415 0.59 -17.56 -4.93
CA GLY A 415 -0.55 -18.29 -5.46
C GLY A 415 -0.30 -19.78 -5.73
N GLU A 416 0.78 -20.36 -5.22
CA GLU A 416 1.14 -21.78 -5.36
C GLU A 416 0.05 -22.74 -4.87
N ASP A 417 -0.70 -22.37 -3.84
CA ASP A 417 -1.83 -23.15 -3.32
C ASP A 417 -3.00 -23.31 -4.33
N ILE A 418 -3.16 -22.37 -5.26
CA ILE A 418 -4.30 -22.32 -6.18
C ILE A 418 -3.93 -22.41 -7.67
N TYR A 419 -2.65 -22.27 -7.99
CA TYR A 419 -2.16 -22.22 -9.35
C TYR A 419 -1.82 -23.61 -9.88
N THR A 420 -2.28 -23.91 -11.10
CA THR A 420 -1.99 -25.14 -11.84
C THR A 420 -2.11 -26.41 -10.98
N PRO A 421 -3.29 -26.76 -10.45
CA PRO A 421 -3.48 -27.82 -9.43
C PRO A 421 -2.94 -29.22 -9.81
N ASN A 422 -2.64 -29.45 -11.09
CA ASN A 422 -2.07 -30.70 -11.60
C ASN A 422 -0.54 -30.67 -11.77
N LYS A 423 0.12 -29.58 -11.36
CA LYS A 423 1.57 -29.39 -11.42
C LYS A 423 2.04 -28.94 -10.03
N ALA A 424 2.95 -29.71 -9.45
CA ALA A 424 3.44 -29.43 -8.10
C ALA A 424 4.70 -28.57 -8.14
N GLY A 425 4.82 -27.62 -7.21
CA GLY A 425 6.03 -26.83 -6.98
C GLY A 425 6.20 -25.64 -7.92
N ASP A 426 5.15 -25.22 -8.62
CA ASP A 426 5.07 -23.94 -9.31
C ASP A 426 4.02 -23.01 -8.69
N ALA A 427 4.06 -21.75 -9.12
CA ALA A 427 3.31 -20.63 -8.58
C ALA A 427 3.11 -19.57 -9.68
N LEU A 428 2.30 -18.56 -9.40
CA LEU A 428 2.10 -17.45 -10.33
C LEU A 428 3.34 -16.54 -10.41
N ARG A 429 3.95 -16.23 -9.26
CA ARG A 429 5.19 -15.43 -9.15
C ARG A 429 6.10 -16.02 -8.08
N SER A 430 7.36 -15.59 -8.10
CA SER A 430 8.33 -15.89 -7.04
C SER A 430 8.97 -14.59 -6.58
N MET A 431 8.93 -14.31 -5.28
CA MET A 431 9.70 -13.23 -4.69
C MET A 431 11.17 -13.62 -4.56
N SER A 432 11.45 -14.91 -4.36
CA SER A 432 12.80 -15.42 -4.17
C SER A 432 13.58 -15.51 -5.48
N ASP A 433 12.94 -15.85 -6.60
CA ASP A 433 13.52 -15.93 -7.94
C ASP A 433 12.52 -15.49 -9.01
N PRO A 434 12.26 -14.17 -9.18
CA PRO A 434 11.26 -13.68 -10.16
C PRO A 434 11.50 -14.19 -11.59
N ALA A 435 12.77 -14.37 -11.96
CA ALA A 435 13.16 -14.86 -13.28
C ALA A 435 12.66 -16.29 -13.56
N LYS A 436 12.35 -17.09 -12.53
CA LYS A 436 11.73 -18.43 -12.64
C LYS A 436 10.45 -18.40 -13.47
N TYR A 437 9.67 -17.33 -13.38
CA TYR A 437 8.41 -17.14 -14.10
C TYR A 437 8.47 -16.02 -15.15
N GLY A 438 9.68 -15.50 -15.44
CA GLY A 438 9.92 -14.52 -16.50
C GLY A 438 9.88 -13.06 -16.05
N ASP A 439 9.69 -12.79 -14.76
CA ASP A 439 9.69 -11.42 -14.22
C ASP A 439 11.12 -10.91 -14.00
N PRO A 440 11.38 -9.61 -14.19
CA PRO A 440 12.68 -8.99 -13.91
C PRO A 440 13.06 -9.07 -12.43
N ASP A 441 14.29 -9.48 -12.17
CA ASP A 441 14.91 -9.53 -10.84
C ASP A 441 15.94 -8.40 -10.60
N HIS A 442 16.08 -7.48 -11.57
CA HIS A 442 17.03 -6.38 -11.58
C HIS A 442 16.54 -5.22 -12.46
N TYR A 443 16.78 -3.96 -12.03
CA TYR A 443 16.27 -2.75 -12.69
C TYR A 443 16.74 -2.56 -14.15
N SER A 444 17.89 -3.14 -14.51
CA SER A 444 18.43 -3.06 -15.87
C SER A 444 17.62 -3.84 -16.90
N VAL A 445 16.82 -4.83 -16.47
CA VAL A 445 15.99 -5.67 -17.34
C VAL A 445 14.50 -5.39 -17.18
N ARG A 446 14.15 -4.26 -16.53
CA ARG A 446 12.75 -3.85 -16.33
C ARG A 446 12.00 -3.74 -17.66
N TYR A 447 10.72 -4.07 -17.63
CA TYR A 447 9.81 -3.84 -18.72
C TYR A 447 9.49 -2.34 -18.86
N THR A 448 9.53 -1.83 -20.09
CA THR A 448 9.29 -0.40 -20.41
C THR A 448 8.19 -0.18 -21.43
N GLY A 449 7.39 -1.21 -21.73
CA GLY A 449 6.23 -1.10 -22.61
C GLY A 449 4.99 -0.55 -21.89
N THR A 450 3.84 -0.58 -22.56
CA THR A 450 2.58 0.00 -22.05
C THR A 450 1.55 -1.03 -21.59
N SER A 451 1.68 -2.31 -21.98
CA SER A 451 0.83 -3.39 -21.48
C SER A 451 0.93 -3.54 -19.96
N ASP A 452 -0.08 -4.17 -19.35
CA ASP A 452 -0.12 -4.41 -17.90
C ASP A 452 0.09 -3.12 -17.09
N ASN A 453 -0.60 -2.05 -17.49
CA ASN A 453 -0.45 -0.71 -16.90
C ASN A 453 1.01 -0.20 -16.86
N GLY A 454 1.85 -0.60 -17.80
CA GLY A 454 3.29 -0.32 -17.77
C GLY A 454 4.12 -1.39 -17.04
N GLY A 455 3.65 -2.64 -17.03
CA GLY A 455 4.27 -3.80 -16.40
C GLY A 455 4.24 -3.75 -14.88
N VAL A 456 3.07 -3.52 -14.28
CA VAL A 456 2.94 -3.47 -12.82
C VAL A 456 3.18 -4.83 -12.18
N HIS A 457 2.59 -5.91 -12.71
CA HIS A 457 2.82 -7.27 -12.23
C HIS A 457 4.19 -7.80 -12.65
N ILE A 458 4.73 -7.29 -13.76
CA ILE A 458 6.04 -7.69 -14.28
C ILE A 458 7.15 -7.06 -13.42
N ASN A 459 7.18 -5.74 -13.31
CA ASN A 459 8.26 -5.02 -12.65
C ASN A 459 8.22 -5.13 -11.12
N SER A 460 7.14 -5.65 -10.52
CA SER A 460 7.04 -5.93 -9.08
C SER A 460 8.12 -6.90 -8.62
N GLY A 461 8.54 -7.84 -9.50
CA GLY A 461 9.64 -8.79 -9.28
C GLY A 461 10.94 -8.14 -8.77
N ILE A 462 11.25 -6.90 -9.21
CA ILE A 462 12.45 -6.16 -8.79
C ILE A 462 12.38 -5.83 -7.30
N ILE A 463 11.22 -5.37 -6.81
CA ILE A 463 11.02 -5.01 -5.40
C ILE A 463 10.78 -6.27 -4.56
N ASN A 464 10.07 -7.27 -5.08
CA ASN A 464 9.91 -8.57 -4.43
C ASN A 464 11.26 -9.22 -4.15
N LYS A 465 12.17 -9.22 -5.12
CA LYS A 465 13.55 -9.73 -4.94
C LYS A 465 14.33 -8.94 -3.90
N ALA A 466 14.18 -7.61 -3.86
CA ALA A 466 14.80 -6.79 -2.82
C ALA A 466 14.23 -7.10 -1.43
N ALA A 467 12.92 -7.32 -1.30
CA ALA A 467 12.29 -7.69 -0.04
C ALA A 467 12.72 -9.08 0.44
N TYR A 468 12.77 -10.08 -0.46
CA TYR A 468 13.32 -11.40 -0.17
C TYR A 468 14.77 -11.30 0.33
N LEU A 469 15.64 -10.60 -0.40
CA LEU A 469 17.05 -10.41 -0.01
C LEU A 469 17.19 -9.67 1.32
N LEU A 470 16.30 -8.71 1.61
CA LEU A 470 16.28 -8.04 2.91
C LEU A 470 15.92 -9.02 4.03
N SER A 471 14.94 -9.90 3.81
CA SER A 471 14.53 -10.90 4.80
C SER A 471 15.61 -11.99 4.98
N GLU A 472 15.88 -12.74 3.92
CA GLU A 472 16.64 -13.98 3.97
C GLU A 472 18.15 -13.78 3.75
N GLY A 473 18.53 -12.62 3.22
CA GLY A 473 19.91 -12.37 2.79
C GLY A 473 20.24 -13.10 1.49
N GLY A 474 21.54 -13.23 1.22
CA GLY A 474 22.05 -13.97 0.06
C GLY A 474 23.01 -13.14 -0.78
N SER A 475 23.25 -13.58 -2.02
CA SER A 475 24.02 -12.81 -2.99
C SER A 475 23.29 -12.76 -4.32
N HIS A 476 23.20 -11.57 -4.89
CA HIS A 476 22.51 -11.31 -6.16
C HIS A 476 23.31 -10.28 -6.95
N TYR A 477 23.59 -10.56 -8.23
CA TYR A 477 24.46 -9.76 -9.11
C TYR A 477 25.78 -9.29 -8.45
N GLY A 478 26.41 -10.15 -7.66
CA GLY A 478 27.69 -9.88 -6.98
C GLY A 478 27.59 -8.98 -5.74
N VAL A 479 26.39 -8.57 -5.33
CA VAL A 479 26.14 -7.87 -4.07
C VAL A 479 25.70 -8.88 -3.02
N SER A 480 26.34 -8.87 -1.85
CA SER A 480 25.93 -9.69 -0.71
C SER A 480 25.05 -8.87 0.25
N VAL A 481 23.92 -9.46 0.63
CA VAL A 481 22.92 -8.85 1.50
C VAL A 481 22.85 -9.65 2.80
N PRO A 482 23.05 -9.02 3.96
CA PRO A 482 22.77 -9.66 5.24
C PRO A 482 21.25 -9.66 5.48
N GLY A 483 20.66 -10.85 5.68
CA GLY A 483 19.25 -10.98 6.01
C GLY A 483 18.91 -10.44 7.39
N VAL A 484 17.72 -9.86 7.56
CA VAL A 484 17.22 -9.32 8.83
C VAL A 484 15.95 -10.02 9.34
N GLY A 485 15.43 -10.98 8.57
CA GLY A 485 14.20 -11.73 8.86
C GLY A 485 12.91 -11.00 8.46
N THR A 486 11.84 -11.77 8.36
CA THR A 486 10.51 -11.35 7.88
C THR A 486 9.89 -10.25 8.74
N ASP A 487 9.98 -10.35 10.06
CA ASP A 487 9.44 -9.33 10.99
C ASP A 487 10.00 -7.92 10.73
N LYS A 488 11.32 -7.81 10.57
CA LYS A 488 11.98 -6.52 10.35
C LYS A 488 11.74 -6.02 8.94
N MET A 489 11.76 -6.90 7.95
CA MET A 489 11.41 -6.58 6.57
C MET A 489 9.98 -6.01 6.49
N GLY A 490 9.01 -6.68 7.11
CA GLY A 490 7.62 -6.22 7.21
C GLY A 490 7.47 -4.88 7.93
N ALA A 491 8.14 -4.69 9.07
CA ALA A 491 8.12 -3.40 9.79
C ALA A 491 8.67 -2.24 8.95
N ILE A 492 9.75 -2.48 8.18
CA ILE A 492 10.37 -1.48 7.31
C ILE A 492 9.42 -1.11 6.16
N PHE A 493 8.89 -2.09 5.42
CA PHE A 493 7.99 -1.82 4.30
C PHE A 493 6.65 -1.24 4.76
N TYR A 494 6.13 -1.66 5.94
CA TYR A 494 4.89 -1.10 6.48
C TYR A 494 5.06 0.38 6.81
N ARG A 495 6.15 0.75 7.48
CA ARG A 495 6.45 2.15 7.78
C ARG A 495 6.74 2.93 6.50
N ALA A 496 7.43 2.36 5.53
CA ALA A 496 7.70 3.02 4.26
C ALA A 496 6.40 3.36 3.52
N ASN A 497 5.50 2.39 3.39
CA ASN A 497 4.19 2.55 2.75
C ASN A 497 3.30 3.57 3.48
N THR A 498 3.24 3.50 4.81
CA THR A 498 2.32 4.32 5.61
C THR A 498 2.83 5.73 5.94
N VAL A 499 4.15 5.96 5.92
CA VAL A 499 4.75 7.23 6.36
C VAL A 499 5.43 8.01 5.23
N TYR A 500 6.08 7.35 4.26
CA TYR A 500 6.96 8.05 3.32
C TYR A 500 6.55 7.93 1.85
N PHE A 501 5.94 6.81 1.46
CA PHE A 501 5.47 6.64 0.09
C PHE A 501 4.30 7.58 -0.18
N THR A 502 4.33 8.15 -1.38
CA THR A 502 3.36 9.04 -1.99
C THR A 502 2.84 8.43 -3.28
N SER A 503 1.80 9.03 -3.87
CA SER A 503 1.11 8.42 -5.02
C SER A 503 1.98 8.18 -6.26
N SER A 504 3.03 8.98 -6.45
CA SER A 504 3.99 8.85 -7.55
C SER A 504 5.36 8.27 -7.15
N THR A 505 5.43 7.53 -6.04
CA THR A 505 6.70 6.93 -5.58
C THR A 505 7.26 5.99 -6.64
N ASN A 506 8.44 6.31 -7.16
CA ASN A 506 9.24 5.44 -8.02
C ASN A 506 10.18 4.54 -7.20
N PHE A 507 10.90 3.61 -7.82
CA PHE A 507 11.74 2.64 -7.09
C PHE A 507 12.90 3.30 -6.32
N SER A 508 13.50 4.36 -6.85
CA SER A 508 14.55 5.13 -6.14
C SER A 508 14.00 5.81 -4.87
N GLN A 509 12.79 6.38 -4.96
CA GLN A 509 12.08 6.93 -3.81
C GLN A 509 11.66 5.83 -2.83
N ALA A 510 11.27 4.65 -3.34
CA ALA A 510 10.94 3.49 -2.52
C ALA A 510 12.14 3.08 -1.66
N ARG A 511 13.34 2.99 -2.26
CA ARG A 511 14.60 2.79 -1.54
C ARG A 511 14.81 3.85 -0.46
N ALA A 512 14.63 5.13 -0.79
CA ALA A 512 14.84 6.21 0.17
C ALA A 512 13.89 6.11 1.37
N GLY A 513 12.62 5.81 1.11
CA GLY A 513 11.60 5.59 2.14
C GLY A 513 11.89 4.36 3.00
N ALA A 514 12.29 3.23 2.41
CA ALA A 514 12.67 2.03 3.15
C ALA A 514 13.92 2.24 4.02
N VAL A 515 14.94 2.92 3.49
CA VAL A 515 16.14 3.29 4.27
C VAL A 515 15.74 4.20 5.43
N GLN A 516 14.90 5.20 5.21
CA GLN A 516 14.45 6.08 6.29
C GLN A 516 13.60 5.33 7.33
N ALA A 517 12.74 4.41 6.90
CA ALA A 517 11.99 3.54 7.81
C ALA A 517 12.91 2.71 8.70
N ALA A 518 13.96 2.09 8.13
CA ALA A 518 14.95 1.35 8.91
C ALA A 518 15.72 2.26 9.88
N LYS A 519 16.06 3.50 9.48
CA LYS A 519 16.72 4.48 10.37
C LYS A 519 15.82 4.85 11.56
N ASP A 520 14.54 5.07 11.29
CA ASP A 520 13.56 5.43 12.31
C ASP A 520 13.32 4.29 13.31
N LEU A 521 13.28 3.04 12.82
CA LEU A 521 12.99 1.85 13.64
C LEU A 521 14.20 1.32 14.40
N TYR A 522 15.39 1.36 13.78
CA TYR A 522 16.59 0.64 14.29
C TYR A 522 17.81 1.54 14.49
N GLY A 523 17.74 2.81 14.08
CA GLY A 523 18.85 3.77 14.17
C GLY A 523 19.68 3.86 12.89
N SER A 524 20.37 4.98 12.72
CA SER A 524 21.00 5.33 11.43
C SER A 524 22.24 4.51 11.04
N THR A 525 22.88 3.86 12.00
CA THR A 525 24.09 3.04 11.82
C THR A 525 23.80 1.56 12.04
N SER A 526 22.54 1.15 11.96
CA SER A 526 22.08 -0.20 12.24
C SER A 526 22.40 -1.18 11.11
N ALA A 527 22.40 -2.47 11.44
CA ALA A 527 22.60 -3.54 10.45
C ALA A 527 21.45 -3.55 9.43
N GLU A 528 20.25 -3.19 9.86
CA GLU A 528 19.03 -3.11 9.06
C GLU A 528 19.13 -2.03 7.98
N VAL A 529 19.66 -0.83 8.32
CA VAL A 529 19.91 0.21 7.32
C VAL A 529 20.93 -0.26 6.27
N ASN A 530 21.96 -1.00 6.68
CA ASN A 530 22.92 -1.58 5.73
C ASN A 530 22.26 -2.66 4.86
N ALA A 531 21.46 -3.55 5.45
CA ALA A 531 20.74 -4.60 4.73
C ALA A 531 19.80 -4.03 3.67
N VAL A 532 18.99 -3.01 4.02
CA VAL A 532 18.11 -2.32 3.04
C VAL A 532 18.94 -1.74 1.90
N ASN A 533 20.02 -1.03 2.20
CA ASN A 533 20.87 -0.47 1.13
C ASN A 533 21.42 -1.56 0.21
N LYS A 534 21.91 -2.67 0.77
CA LYS A 534 22.45 -3.80 0.01
C LYS A 534 21.39 -4.51 -0.81
N ALA A 535 20.19 -4.71 -0.28
CA ALA A 535 19.08 -5.33 -1.00
C ALA A 535 18.70 -4.52 -2.26
N PHE A 536 18.53 -3.21 -2.13
CA PHE A 536 18.24 -2.33 -3.28
C PHE A 536 19.43 -2.20 -4.24
N ASP A 537 20.67 -2.14 -3.74
CA ASP A 537 21.88 -2.16 -4.59
C ASP A 537 21.92 -3.44 -5.45
N ALA A 538 21.56 -4.59 -4.86
CA ALA A 538 21.62 -5.89 -5.50
C ALA A 538 20.63 -6.06 -6.66
N VAL A 539 19.54 -5.29 -6.66
CA VAL A 539 18.55 -5.23 -7.75
C VAL A 539 18.71 -3.99 -8.63
N GLY A 540 19.80 -3.22 -8.46
CA GLY A 540 20.13 -2.09 -9.34
C GLY A 540 19.30 -0.82 -9.15
N VAL A 541 18.69 -0.63 -7.98
CA VAL A 541 17.86 0.55 -7.66
C VAL A 541 18.66 1.47 -6.72
N TYR A 542 18.96 2.71 -7.13
CA TYR A 542 19.91 3.62 -6.44
C TYR A 542 19.31 4.85 -5.76
#